data_AF-A0A949HV68-F1
#
_entry.id   AF-A0A949HV68-F1
#
_cell.length_a   1.000
_cell.length_b   1.000
_cell.length_c   1.000
_cell.angle_alpha   90.00
_cell.angle_beta   90.00
_cell.angle_gamma   90.00
#
_symmetry.space_group_name_H-M   'P 1'
#
loop_
_entity.id
_entity.type
_entity.pdbx_description
1 polymer ?
#
loop_
_entity_poly.entity_id
_entity_poly.type
_entity_poly.pdbx_seq_one_letter_code
_entity_poly.pdbx_strand_id
1 'polypeptide(L)'
;QRAPAAMMFRSILERILSDEALDEIFREHSQVQIESPILFSHLVNMLAPVISGASKSVNASHQAAEHDYSRQALYDKLKGVETTVSAAMLKLTTQKLMAIRHSTGMKFPDVIKGFHTFVIDGKTYNATEHRILETQTDARAPLPGRAVALLDTRH
;
A
#
# COMPACT_ATOMS: atom_id res chain seq x y z
N GLN A 1 -13.60 -3.21 28.69
CA GLN A 1 -12.40 -2.56 28.11
C GLN A 1 -11.62 -3.65 27.40
N ARG A 2 -11.62 -3.69 26.06
CA ARG A 2 -11.09 -4.85 25.31
C ARG A 2 -10.11 -4.35 24.25
N ALA A 3 -8.85 -4.80 24.34
CA ALA A 3 -7.72 -4.57 23.41
C ALA A 3 -6.97 -3.20 23.48
N PRO A 4 -6.28 -2.88 24.60
CA PRO A 4 -5.42 -1.69 24.69
C PRO A 4 -4.31 -1.65 23.62
N ALA A 5 -3.72 -2.80 23.28
CA ALA A 5 -2.69 -2.87 22.24
C ALA A 5 -3.22 -2.49 20.84
N ALA A 6 -4.44 -2.93 20.50
CA ALA A 6 -5.06 -2.60 19.22
C ALA A 6 -5.36 -1.10 19.11
N MET A 7 -5.81 -0.48 20.21
CA MET A 7 -6.04 0.97 20.26
C MET A 7 -4.74 1.77 20.12
N MET A 8 -3.65 1.33 20.75
CA MET A 8 -2.33 1.95 20.60
C MET A 8 -1.84 1.85 19.15
N PHE A 9 -1.91 0.67 18.54
CA PHE A 9 -1.50 0.47 17.15
C PHE A 9 -2.34 1.31 16.18
N ARG A 10 -3.66 1.33 16.37
CA ARG A 10 -4.57 2.18 15.60
C ARG A 10 -4.20 3.65 15.72
N SER A 11 -3.94 4.14 16.95
CA SER A 11 -3.56 5.54 17.18
C SER A 11 -2.23 5.89 16.49
N ILE A 12 -1.27 4.97 16.48
CA ILE A 12 0.00 5.15 15.76
C ILE A 12 -0.24 5.25 14.25
N LEU A 13 -1.06 4.35 13.69
CA LEU A 13 -1.37 4.39 12.27
C LEU A 13 -2.16 5.64 11.87
N GLU A 14 -3.19 6.03 12.62
CA GLU A 14 -3.96 7.27 12.39
C GLU A 14 -3.07 8.52 12.42
N ARG A 15 -2.04 8.53 13.30
CA ARG A 15 -1.06 9.61 13.37
C ARG A 15 -0.10 9.62 12.18
N ILE A 16 0.34 8.45 11.71
CA ILE A 16 1.32 8.32 10.63
C ILE A 16 0.67 8.54 9.26
N LEU A 17 -0.54 8.04 9.11
CA LEU A 17 -1.40 8.06 7.93
C LEU A 17 -2.56 9.05 8.11
N SER A 18 -2.27 10.24 8.67
CA SER A 18 -3.28 11.29 8.73
C SER A 18 -3.65 11.75 7.32
N ASP A 19 -4.84 12.29 7.14
CA ASP A 19 -5.33 12.74 5.84
C ASP A 19 -4.36 13.76 5.22
N GLU A 20 -3.83 14.70 6.02
CA GLU A 20 -2.87 15.69 5.56
C GLU A 20 -1.56 15.05 5.06
N ALA A 21 -1.07 14.03 5.78
CA ALA A 21 0.14 13.32 5.40
C ALA A 21 -0.07 12.52 4.11
N LEU A 22 -1.23 11.87 3.96
CA LEU A 22 -1.57 11.13 2.75
C LEU A 22 -1.67 12.06 1.53
N ASP A 23 -2.35 13.19 1.69
CA ASP A 23 -2.53 14.14 0.60
C ASP A 23 -1.22 14.84 0.23
N GLU A 24 -0.34 15.09 1.21
CA GLU A 24 1.01 15.58 0.91
C GLU A 24 1.83 14.57 0.10
N ILE A 25 1.76 13.29 0.47
CA ILE A 25 2.43 12.21 -0.28
C ILE A 25 1.93 12.17 -1.72
N PHE A 26 0.63 12.38 -1.92
CA PHE A 26 0.08 12.45 -3.26
C PHE A 26 0.67 13.64 -4.03
N ARG A 27 0.62 14.86 -3.47
CA ARG A 27 1.14 16.08 -4.11
C ARG A 27 2.62 15.99 -4.45
N GLU A 28 3.45 15.42 -3.59
CA GLU A 28 4.89 15.33 -3.79
C GLU A 28 5.32 14.25 -4.80
N HIS A 29 4.52 13.19 -4.96
CA HIS A 29 4.93 11.98 -5.69
C HIS A 29 4.07 11.62 -6.91
N SER A 30 2.95 12.32 -7.14
CA SER A 30 2.20 12.21 -8.40
C SER A 30 2.99 12.82 -9.54
N GLN A 31 3.05 12.14 -10.69
CA GLN A 31 3.71 12.64 -11.89
C GLN A 31 2.71 13.09 -12.96
N VAL A 32 1.56 12.41 -13.04
CA VAL A 32 0.57 12.61 -14.09
C VAL A 32 -0.79 12.97 -13.51
N GLN A 33 -1.19 12.31 -12.43
CA GLN A 33 -2.50 12.53 -11.83
C GLN A 33 -2.52 13.86 -11.07
N ILE A 34 -3.45 14.73 -11.42
CA ILE A 34 -3.64 16.02 -10.75
C ILE A 34 -4.47 15.80 -9.48
N GLU A 35 -4.19 16.60 -8.45
CA GLU A 35 -5.02 16.69 -7.25
C GLU A 35 -6.44 17.11 -7.65
N SER A 36 -7.44 16.41 -7.11
CA SER A 36 -8.84 16.64 -7.42
C SER A 36 -9.63 16.72 -6.11
N PRO A 37 -10.92 17.14 -6.13
CA PRO A 37 -11.74 17.15 -4.92
C PRO A 37 -11.83 15.77 -4.23
N ILE A 38 -11.58 14.70 -4.98
CA ILE A 38 -11.35 13.36 -4.42
C ILE A 38 -9.86 13.24 -4.08
N LEU A 39 -9.54 13.66 -2.86
CA LEU A 39 -8.21 13.58 -2.26
C LEU A 39 -7.70 12.13 -2.12
N PHE A 40 -6.40 11.97 -1.94
CA PHE A 40 -5.80 10.64 -1.81
C PHE A 40 -6.17 10.00 -0.47
N SER A 41 -6.23 10.79 0.60
CA SER A 41 -6.77 10.42 1.90
C SER A 41 -8.16 9.81 1.80
N HIS A 42 -9.07 10.40 1.02
CA HIS A 42 -10.40 9.85 0.78
C HIS A 42 -10.34 8.44 0.17
N LEU A 43 -9.44 8.18 -0.79
CA LEU A 43 -9.27 6.85 -1.38
C LEU A 43 -8.78 5.83 -0.36
N VAL A 44 -7.81 6.21 0.47
CA VAL A 44 -7.24 5.35 1.51
C VAL A 44 -8.29 5.03 2.57
N ASN A 45 -9.02 6.03 3.06
CA ASN A 45 -10.11 5.87 4.02
C ASN A 45 -11.23 4.98 3.48
N MET A 46 -11.49 5.05 2.18
CA MET A 46 -12.45 4.19 1.49
C MET A 46 -11.98 2.74 1.37
N LEU A 47 -10.67 2.51 1.20
CA LEU A 47 -10.07 1.18 1.12
C LEU A 47 -9.86 0.53 2.48
N ALA A 48 -9.64 1.30 3.55
CA ALA A 48 -9.31 0.78 4.87
C ALA A 48 -10.33 -0.25 5.43
N PRO A 49 -11.66 -0.02 5.35
CA PRO A 49 -12.65 -1.02 5.75
C PRO A 49 -12.61 -2.29 4.91
N VAL A 50 -12.25 -2.18 3.63
CA VAL A 50 -12.18 -3.34 2.72
C VAL A 50 -10.98 -4.20 3.05
N ILE A 51 -9.82 -3.57 3.26
CA ILE A 51 -8.56 -4.25 3.57
C ILE A 51 -8.62 -4.91 4.96
N SER A 52 -9.30 -4.28 5.91
CA SER A 52 -9.52 -4.85 7.26
C SER A 52 -10.64 -5.90 7.31
N GLY A 53 -11.36 -6.13 6.22
CA GLY A 53 -12.49 -7.07 6.15
C GLY A 53 -13.79 -6.57 6.79
N ALA A 54 -13.84 -5.32 7.25
CA ALA A 54 -15.05 -4.67 7.77
C ALA A 54 -16.08 -4.37 6.67
N SER A 55 -15.63 -4.20 5.42
CA SER A 55 -16.48 -4.04 4.24
C SER A 55 -16.17 -5.09 3.18
N LYS A 56 -17.20 -5.60 2.50
CA LYS A 56 -17.06 -6.66 1.49
C LYS A 56 -16.49 -6.18 0.16
N SER A 57 -16.53 -4.88 -0.11
CA SER A 57 -16.01 -4.29 -1.35
C SER A 57 -15.84 -2.77 -1.22
N VAL A 58 -15.08 -2.18 -2.13
CA VAL A 58 -14.94 -0.72 -2.24
C VAL A 58 -16.30 -0.05 -2.46
N ASN A 59 -17.18 -0.64 -3.28
CA ASN A 59 -18.52 -0.12 -3.49
C ASN A 59 -19.38 -0.16 -2.21
N ALA A 60 -19.26 -1.22 -1.40
CA ALA A 60 -19.97 -1.28 -0.11
C ALA A 60 -19.42 -0.23 0.87
N SER A 61 -18.11 0.02 0.86
CA SER A 61 -17.48 1.13 1.61
C SER A 61 -18.01 2.49 1.14
N HIS A 62 -18.12 2.70 -0.17
CA HIS A 62 -18.63 3.92 -0.80
C HIS A 62 -20.07 4.23 -0.42
N GLN A 63 -20.94 3.22 -0.40
CA GLN A 63 -22.34 3.39 -0.02
C GLN A 63 -22.52 3.70 1.47
N ALA A 64 -21.55 3.31 2.31
CA ALA A 64 -21.61 3.51 3.76
C ALA A 64 -21.00 4.85 4.22
N ALA A 65 -20.24 5.52 3.36
CA ALA A 65 -19.61 6.80 3.65
C ALA A 65 -20.44 7.97 3.10
N GLU A 66 -20.41 9.10 3.81
CA GLU A 66 -20.97 10.37 3.32
C GLU A 66 -19.93 11.08 2.42
N HIS A 67 -20.28 11.35 1.17
CA HIS A 67 -19.47 12.09 0.21
C HIS A 67 -20.34 12.56 -0.97
N ASP A 68 -19.81 13.52 -1.74
CA ASP A 68 -20.52 14.16 -2.85
C ASP A 68 -20.03 13.70 -4.24
N TYR A 69 -19.44 12.51 -4.35
CA TYR A 69 -18.90 12.00 -5.62
C TYR A 69 -19.46 10.64 -6.04
N SER A 70 -19.56 10.47 -7.36
CA SER A 70 -20.10 9.23 -7.93
C SER A 70 -19.15 8.05 -7.74
N ARG A 71 -19.71 6.84 -7.73
CA ARG A 71 -18.94 5.59 -7.75
C ARG A 71 -17.96 5.54 -8.92
N GLN A 72 -18.37 6.06 -10.09
CA GLN A 72 -17.52 6.10 -11.28
C GLN A 72 -16.31 6.98 -11.05
N ALA A 73 -16.51 8.20 -10.53
CA ALA A 73 -15.42 9.12 -10.22
C ALA A 73 -14.43 8.54 -9.19
N LEU A 74 -14.92 7.79 -8.20
CA LEU A 74 -14.07 7.05 -7.26
C LEU A 74 -13.19 6.02 -7.98
N TYR A 75 -13.78 5.15 -8.82
CA TYR A 75 -13.03 4.11 -9.51
C TYR A 75 -12.05 4.68 -10.54
N ASP A 76 -12.40 5.77 -11.22
CA ASP A 76 -11.49 6.45 -12.14
C ASP A 76 -10.29 7.03 -11.39
N LYS A 77 -10.50 7.64 -10.22
CA LYS A 77 -9.43 8.13 -9.36
C LYS A 77 -8.57 7.01 -8.80
N LEU A 78 -9.18 5.91 -8.33
CA LEU A 78 -8.44 4.72 -7.85
C LEU A 78 -7.57 4.11 -8.95
N LYS A 79 -8.10 4.01 -10.17
CA LYS A 79 -7.37 3.48 -11.33
C LYS A 79 -6.17 4.34 -11.70
N GLY A 80 -6.23 5.65 -11.45
CA GLY A 80 -5.15 6.59 -11.74
C GLY A 80 -4.12 6.74 -10.61
N VAL A 81 -4.26 6.04 -9.47
CA VAL A 81 -3.23 6.07 -8.42
C VAL A 81 -1.93 5.50 -8.94
N GLU A 82 -0.90 6.35 -8.96
CA GLU A 82 0.41 6.01 -9.49
C GLU A 82 1.19 5.10 -8.52
N THR A 83 2.02 4.23 -9.08
CA THR A 83 2.89 3.34 -8.30
C THR A 83 3.91 4.12 -7.48
N THR A 84 4.34 5.29 -7.95
CA THR A 84 5.23 6.21 -7.24
C THR A 84 4.62 6.71 -5.93
N VAL A 85 3.35 7.12 -5.96
CA VAL A 85 2.59 7.53 -4.78
C VAL A 85 2.47 6.38 -3.78
N SER A 86 2.09 5.19 -4.27
CA SER A 86 1.96 4.00 -3.41
C SER A 86 3.30 3.61 -2.77
N ALA A 87 4.39 3.66 -3.54
CA ALA A 87 5.73 3.39 -3.05
C ALA A 87 6.20 4.42 -2.01
N ALA A 88 5.91 5.70 -2.23
CA ALA A 88 6.21 6.77 -1.28
C ALA A 88 5.44 6.60 0.03
N MET A 89 4.14 6.27 -0.03
CA MET A 89 3.33 5.96 1.15
C MET A 89 3.96 4.85 1.99
N LEU A 90 4.35 3.73 1.36
CA LEU A 90 5.02 2.62 2.05
C LEU A 90 6.35 3.05 2.65
N LYS A 91 7.19 3.74 1.89
CA LYS A 91 8.52 4.18 2.33
C LYS A 91 8.43 5.10 3.54
N LEU A 92 7.59 6.14 3.48
CA LEU A 92 7.47 7.15 4.53
C LEU A 92 6.83 6.57 5.80
N THR A 93 5.81 5.72 5.63
CA THR A 93 5.20 4.99 6.76
C THR A 93 6.21 4.08 7.45
N THR A 94 6.98 3.32 6.66
CA THR A 94 8.04 2.44 7.18
C THR A 94 9.10 3.24 7.94
N GLN A 95 9.56 4.37 7.40
CA GLN A 95 10.52 5.25 8.08
C GLN A 95 10.00 5.75 9.44
N LYS A 96 8.74 6.22 9.49
CA LYS A 96 8.11 6.69 10.73
C LYS A 96 7.96 5.56 11.76
N LEU A 97 7.53 4.37 11.34
CA LEU A 97 7.42 3.19 12.21
C LEU A 97 8.78 2.70 12.71
N MET A 98 9.81 2.71 11.86
CA MET A 98 11.18 2.37 12.25
C MET A 98 11.74 3.34 13.28
N ALA A 99 11.46 4.64 13.17
CA ALA A 99 11.86 5.63 14.17
C ALA A 99 11.20 5.35 15.54
N ILE A 100 9.91 5.00 15.56
CA ILE A 100 9.20 4.60 16.78
C ILE A 100 9.83 3.34 17.38
N ARG A 101 10.07 2.30 16.55
CA ARG A 101 10.76 1.07 16.96
C ARG A 101 12.11 1.37 17.60
N HIS A 102 12.91 2.24 16.99
CA HIS A 102 14.22 2.60 17.51
C HIS A 102 14.13 3.33 18.86
N SER A 103 13.24 4.32 18.96
CA SER A 103 13.06 5.11 20.20
C SER A 103 12.54 4.31 21.39
N THR A 104 11.78 3.25 21.15
CA THR A 104 11.20 2.39 22.19
C THR A 104 12.12 1.24 22.61
N GLY A 105 13.22 1.02 21.89
CA GLY A 105 14.13 -0.11 22.14
C GLY A 105 13.49 -1.49 21.91
N MET A 106 12.33 -1.56 21.23
CA MET A 106 11.63 -2.81 20.97
C MET A 106 12.48 -3.75 20.13
N LYS A 107 12.72 -4.96 20.66
CA LYS A 107 13.38 -6.04 19.95
C LYS A 107 12.33 -7.03 19.45
N PHE A 108 12.38 -7.33 18.16
CA PHE A 108 11.60 -8.40 17.57
C PHE A 108 12.49 -9.65 17.56
N PRO A 109 12.12 -10.71 18.28
CA PRO A 109 12.85 -11.97 18.19
C PRO A 109 12.72 -12.55 16.79
N ASP A 110 13.68 -13.41 16.39
CA ASP A 110 13.53 -14.19 15.17
C ASP A 110 12.20 -14.95 15.21
N VAL A 111 11.47 -14.91 14.09
CA VAL A 111 10.18 -15.60 13.95
C VAL A 111 10.32 -17.09 14.30
N ILE A 112 11.45 -17.69 13.89
CA ILE A 112 11.85 -19.04 14.26
C ILE A 112 13.17 -18.93 15.02
N LYS A 113 13.17 -19.36 16.29
CA LYS A 113 14.33 -19.26 17.20
C LYS A 113 15.57 -19.90 16.56
N GLY A 114 16.64 -19.12 16.42
CA GLY A 114 17.93 -19.58 15.90
C GLY A 114 18.04 -19.58 14.37
N PHE A 115 17.01 -19.12 13.66
CA PHE A 115 17.01 -19.03 12.20
C PHE A 115 16.72 -17.62 11.71
N HIS A 116 17.58 -17.13 10.82
CA HIS A 116 17.24 -15.95 10.04
C HIS A 116 16.11 -16.28 9.08
N THR A 117 14.94 -15.69 9.32
CA THR A 117 13.75 -15.93 8.51
C THR A 117 13.59 -14.84 7.45
N PHE A 118 13.23 -15.24 6.24
CA PHE A 118 12.79 -14.36 5.18
C PHE A 118 11.38 -14.73 4.73
N VAL A 119 10.56 -13.73 4.42
CA VAL A 119 9.28 -13.93 3.73
C VAL A 119 9.51 -13.76 2.23
N ILE A 120 9.10 -14.75 1.46
CA ILE A 120 9.19 -14.75 0.01
C ILE A 120 7.77 -14.66 -0.54
N ASP A 121 7.51 -13.64 -1.33
CA ASP A 121 6.30 -13.51 -2.13
C ASP A 121 6.69 -13.28 -3.60
N GLY A 122 5.82 -13.60 -4.55
CA GLY A 122 6.16 -13.40 -5.94
C GLY A 122 5.02 -13.68 -6.90
N LYS A 123 5.12 -13.04 -8.07
CA LYS A 123 4.20 -13.24 -9.18
C LYS A 123 4.92 -13.99 -10.30
N THR A 124 4.33 -15.10 -10.73
CA THR A 124 4.71 -15.72 -12.01
C THR A 124 3.95 -14.98 -13.10
N TYR A 125 4.67 -14.46 -14.08
CA TYR A 125 4.06 -13.75 -15.19
C TYR A 125 3.39 -14.75 -16.15
N ASN A 126 2.17 -14.44 -16.56
CA ASN A 126 1.48 -15.23 -17.57
C ASN A 126 2.12 -14.98 -18.94
N ALA A 127 2.10 -15.99 -19.83
CA ALA A 127 2.66 -15.88 -21.18
C ALA A 127 2.06 -14.75 -22.05
N THR A 128 0.91 -14.22 -21.65
CA THR A 128 0.15 -13.15 -22.33
C THR A 128 0.47 -11.75 -21.85
N GLU A 129 1.30 -11.57 -20.81
CA GLU A 129 1.86 -10.26 -20.47
C GLU A 129 2.97 -9.98 -21.50
N HIS A 130 2.55 -9.42 -22.64
CA HIS A 130 3.35 -9.21 -23.84
C HIS A 130 4.64 -8.42 -23.59
N ARG A 131 5.64 -8.69 -24.44
CA ARG A 131 6.97 -8.07 -24.54
C ARG A 131 7.05 -6.68 -23.89
N ILE A 132 7.82 -6.59 -22.80
CA ILE A 132 8.32 -5.33 -22.26
C ILE A 132 9.15 -4.60 -23.34
N LEU A 133 9.23 -3.26 -23.26
CA LEU A 133 9.85 -2.39 -24.28
C LEU A 133 11.22 -2.90 -24.75
N GLU A 134 12.02 -3.40 -23.80
CA GLU A 134 13.38 -3.89 -23.98
C GLU A 134 13.46 -5.17 -24.84
N THR A 135 12.35 -5.92 -24.95
CA THR A 135 12.29 -7.19 -25.71
C THR A 135 11.64 -7.03 -27.08
N GLN A 136 11.22 -5.81 -27.46
CA GLN A 136 10.54 -5.58 -28.74
C GLN A 136 11.42 -5.86 -29.97
N THR A 137 12.74 -5.64 -29.86
CA THR A 137 13.71 -5.86 -30.95
C THR A 137 14.18 -7.31 -31.08
N ASP A 138 13.81 -8.20 -30.15
CA ASP A 138 14.26 -9.59 -30.13
C ASP A 138 13.12 -10.51 -30.57
N ALA A 139 13.31 -11.33 -31.61
CA ALA A 139 12.28 -12.23 -32.15
C ALA A 139 11.95 -13.42 -31.22
N ARG A 140 12.74 -13.68 -30.19
CA ARG A 140 12.50 -14.78 -29.24
C ARG A 140 11.24 -14.53 -28.41
N ALA A 141 10.55 -15.60 -28.05
CA ALA A 141 9.48 -15.53 -27.07
C ALA A 141 10.11 -15.36 -25.67
N PRO A 142 9.70 -14.38 -24.85
CA PRO A 142 10.18 -14.30 -23.48
C PRO A 142 9.78 -15.58 -22.73
N LEU A 143 10.75 -16.24 -22.10
CA LEU A 143 10.45 -17.33 -21.16
C LEU A 143 9.62 -16.76 -20.00
N PRO A 144 8.70 -17.55 -19.40
CA PRO A 144 7.90 -17.09 -18.28
C PRO A 144 8.80 -16.60 -17.15
N GLY A 145 8.76 -15.30 -16.88
CA GLY A 145 9.51 -14.67 -15.81
C GLY A 145 8.80 -14.82 -14.47
N ARG A 146 9.58 -14.71 -13.38
CA ARG A 146 9.05 -14.57 -12.03
C ARG A 146 9.63 -13.31 -11.42
N ALA A 147 8.77 -12.46 -10.86
CA ALA A 147 9.20 -11.43 -9.94
C ALA A 147 8.99 -11.93 -8.51
N VAL A 148 10.02 -11.79 -7.69
CA VAL A 148 10.03 -12.25 -6.30
C VAL A 148 10.43 -11.09 -5.41
N ALA A 149 9.63 -10.83 -4.38
CA ALA A 149 9.95 -9.93 -3.29
C ALA A 149 10.46 -10.76 -2.10
N LEU A 150 11.57 -10.30 -1.51
CA LEU A 150 12.16 -10.87 -0.30
C LEU A 150 12.05 -9.85 0.81
N LEU A 151 11.38 -10.21 1.91
CA LEU A 151 11.33 -9.41 3.13
C LEU A 151 12.17 -10.08 4.21
N ASP A 152 13.17 -9.36 4.70
CA ASP A 152 13.94 -9.76 5.89
C ASP A 152 13.08 -9.52 7.14
N THR A 153 12.78 -10.58 7.90
CA THR A 153 11.92 -10.47 9.10
C THR A 153 12.55 -9.69 10.26
N ARG A 154 13.83 -9.33 10.17
CA ARG A 154 14.52 -8.52 11.18
C ARG A 154 14.28 -7.01 11.01
N HIS A 155 13.84 -6.55 9.83
CA HIS A 155 13.76 -5.14 9.45
C HIS A 155 12.35 -4.68 9.13
#